data_AF-A0A4R9K0I3-F1
#
_entry.id   AF-A0A4R9K0I3-F1
#
_cell.length_a   1.000
_cell.length_b   1.000
_cell.length_c   1.000
_cell.angle_alpha   90.00
_cell.angle_beta   90.00
_cell.angle_gamma   90.00
#
_symmetry.space_group_name_H-M   'P 1'
#
loop_
_entity.id
_entity.type
_entity.pdbx_description
1 polymer ?
#
loop_
_entity_poly.entity_id
_entity_poly.type
_entity_poly.pdbx_seq_one_letter_code
_entity_poly.pdbx_strand_id
1 'polypeptide(L)'
;MKAKVAHLFKKLEEIERDSAELKKMADRIAEDREYSPILRESFISEMAKLEDQKSDILRVSVSHVSPQKSEAKDMSVTQIMDPSVSEPPALEKKKTDKQIRKY
;
A
#
# COMPACT_ATOMS: atom_id res chain seq x y z
N MET A 1 20.22 -0.31 -7.60
CA MET A 1 19.29 -0.83 -8.63
C MET A 1 18.96 -2.31 -8.43
N LYS A 2 19.94 -3.23 -8.39
CA LYS A 2 19.70 -4.69 -8.26
C LYS A 2 18.82 -5.11 -7.07
N ALA A 3 19.04 -4.53 -5.89
CA ALA A 3 18.23 -4.83 -4.70
C ALA A 3 16.77 -4.39 -4.82
N LYS A 4 16.49 -3.27 -5.51
CA LYS A 4 15.11 -2.79 -5.75
C LYS A 4 14.38 -3.75 -6.68
N VAL A 5 15.05 -4.20 -7.75
CA VAL A 5 14.49 -5.18 -8.70
C VAL A 5 14.19 -6.51 -7.99
N ALA A 6 15.11 -7.02 -7.18
CA ALA A 6 14.87 -8.23 -6.39
C ALA A 6 13.69 -8.09 -5.42
N HIS A 7 13.54 -6.92 -4.77
CA HIS A 7 12.40 -6.65 -3.90
C HIS A 7 11.07 -6.62 -4.68
N LEU A 8 11.05 -6.04 -5.88
CA LEU A 8 9.87 -6.04 -6.75
C LEU A 8 9.49 -7.47 -7.19
N PHE A 9 10.46 -8.32 -7.52
CA PHE A 9 10.19 -9.73 -7.82
C PHE A 9 9.64 -10.50 -6.63
N LYS A 10 10.21 -10.29 -5.43
CA LYS A 10 9.67 -10.89 -4.21
C LYS A 10 8.21 -10.46 -3.97
N LYS A 11 7.91 -9.18 -4.17
CA LYS A 11 6.56 -8.65 -4.05
C LYS A 11 5.60 -9.22 -5.10
N LEU A 12 6.09 -9.45 -6.32
CA LEU A 12 5.32 -10.10 -7.37
C LEU A 12 4.95 -11.55 -6.98
N GLU A 13 5.91 -12.32 -6.46
CA GLU A 13 5.66 -13.68 -5.98
C GLU A 13 4.68 -13.72 -4.80
N GLU A 14 4.76 -12.74 -3.89
CA GLU A 14 3.79 -12.58 -2.79
C GLU A 14 2.37 -12.37 -3.33
N ILE A 15 2.20 -11.43 -4.26
CA ILE A 15 0.92 -11.15 -4.91
C ILE A 15 0.33 -12.40 -5.59
N GLU A 16 1.16 -13.18 -6.29
CA GLU A 16 0.72 -14.40 -6.97
C GLU A 16 0.27 -15.49 -5.98
N ARG A 17 0.98 -15.64 -4.86
CA ARG A 17 0.56 -16.58 -3.80
C ARG A 17 -0.76 -16.16 -3.18
N ASP A 18 -0.90 -14.89 -2.82
CA ASP A 18 -2.08 -14.36 -2.15
C ASP A 18 -3.31 -14.46 -3.06
N SER A 19 -3.17 -14.13 -4.35
CA SER A 19 -4.24 -14.28 -5.34
C SER A 19 -4.70 -15.75 -5.47
N ALA A 20 -3.75 -16.69 -5.50
CA ALA A 20 -4.07 -18.12 -5.56
C ALA A 20 -4.75 -18.63 -4.27
N GLU A 21 -4.39 -18.11 -3.11
CA GLU A 21 -5.03 -18.46 -1.84
C GLU A 21 -6.44 -17.89 -1.73
N LEU A 22 -6.64 -16.61 -2.06
CA LEU A 22 -7.95 -15.97 -2.10
C LEU A 22 -8.92 -16.71 -3.03
N LYS A 23 -8.44 -17.14 -4.20
CA LYS A 23 -9.24 -17.96 -5.12
C LYS A 23 -9.70 -19.28 -4.47
N LYS A 24 -8.79 -20.00 -3.80
CA LYS A 24 -9.14 -21.24 -3.09
C LYS A 24 -10.15 -20.98 -1.97
N MET A 25 -10.04 -19.86 -1.26
CA MET A 25 -10.99 -19.50 -0.22
C MET A 25 -12.37 -19.18 -0.82
N ALA A 26 -12.42 -18.42 -1.91
CA ALA A 26 -13.65 -18.09 -2.62
C ALA A 26 -14.38 -19.34 -3.14
N ASP A 27 -13.65 -20.28 -3.73
CA ASP A 27 -14.19 -21.54 -4.27
C ASP A 27 -14.80 -22.45 -3.18
N ARG A 28 -14.34 -22.32 -1.93
CA ARG A 28 -14.82 -23.12 -0.78
C ARG A 28 -15.99 -22.48 -0.03
N ILE A 29 -16.41 -21.27 -0.38
CA ILE A 29 -17.54 -20.61 0.27
C ILE A 29 -18.83 -21.37 -0.09
N ALA A 30 -19.52 -21.89 0.93
CA ALA A 30 -20.84 -22.50 0.77
C ALA A 30 -21.89 -21.44 0.38
N GLU A 31 -22.74 -21.73 -0.59
CA GLU A 31 -23.71 -20.76 -1.15
C GLU A 31 -24.94 -20.53 -0.27
N ASP A 32 -25.22 -21.45 0.64
CA ASP A 32 -26.44 -21.49 1.46
C ASP A 32 -26.35 -20.63 2.74
N ARG A 33 -25.39 -19.71 2.83
CA ARG A 33 -25.25 -18.79 3.97
C ARG A 33 -25.47 -17.36 3.53
N GLU A 34 -26.19 -16.61 4.35
CA GLU A 34 -26.58 -15.22 4.09
C GLU A 34 -25.39 -14.29 3.80
N TYR A 35 -24.24 -14.48 4.46
CA TYR A 35 -23.04 -13.67 4.25
C TYR A 35 -22.15 -14.13 3.08
N SER A 36 -22.42 -15.29 2.49
CA SER A 36 -21.59 -15.87 1.43
C SER A 36 -21.49 -15.00 0.17
N PRO A 37 -22.56 -14.33 -0.31
CA PRO A 37 -22.46 -13.45 -1.48
C PRO A 37 -21.49 -12.28 -1.24
N ILE A 38 -21.64 -11.59 -0.10
CA ILE A 38 -20.80 -10.44 0.28
C ILE A 38 -19.34 -10.87 0.43
N LEU A 39 -19.10 -12.02 1.05
CA LEU A 39 -17.75 -12.54 1.26
C LEU A 39 -17.08 -12.93 -0.07
N ARG A 40 -17.81 -13.55 -1.00
CA ARG A 40 -17.32 -13.84 -2.36
C ARG A 40 -16.97 -12.56 -3.11
N GLU A 41 -17.86 -11.57 -3.07
CA GLU A 41 -17.61 -10.27 -3.71
C GLU A 41 -16.38 -9.57 -3.14
N SER A 42 -16.18 -9.63 -1.82
CA SER A 42 -14.97 -9.10 -1.18
C SER A 42 -13.70 -9.81 -1.65
N PHE A 43 -13.71 -11.14 -1.80
CA PHE A 43 -12.57 -11.88 -2.31
C PHE A 43 -12.28 -11.58 -3.78
N ILE A 44 -13.31 -11.47 -4.61
CA ILE A 44 -13.17 -11.08 -6.02
C ILE A 44 -12.57 -9.67 -6.10
N SER A 45 -13.06 -8.74 -5.29
CA SER A 45 -12.56 -7.37 -5.24
C SER A 45 -11.09 -7.31 -4.78
N GLU A 46 -10.72 -8.10 -3.77
CA GLU A 46 -9.34 -8.13 -3.29
C GLU A 46 -8.39 -8.76 -4.32
N MET A 47 -8.82 -9.82 -5.00
CA MET A 47 -8.08 -10.39 -6.12
C MET A 47 -7.87 -9.38 -7.26
N ALA A 48 -8.88 -8.56 -7.57
CA ALA A 48 -8.74 -7.51 -8.59
C ALA A 48 -7.69 -6.46 -8.19
N LYS A 49 -7.68 -6.02 -6.93
CA LYS A 49 -6.65 -5.09 -6.43
C LYS A 49 -5.24 -5.69 -6.52
N LEU A 50 -5.08 -6.98 -6.24
CA LEU A 50 -3.80 -7.67 -6.38
C LEU A 50 -3.33 -7.70 -7.84
N GLU A 51 -4.24 -7.90 -8.80
CA GLU A 51 -3.92 -7.84 -10.23
C GLU A 51 -3.54 -6.42 -10.70
N ASP A 52 -4.20 -5.39 -10.15
CA ASP A 52 -3.85 -3.99 -10.39
C ASP A 52 -2.44 -3.68 -9.84
N GLN A 53 -2.14 -4.10 -8.60
CA GLN A 53 -0.81 -3.94 -8.00
C GLN A 53 0.29 -4.65 -8.81
N LYS A 54 0.00 -5.85 -9.31
CA LYS A 54 0.89 -6.59 -10.21
C LYS A 54 1.17 -5.80 -11.49
N SER A 55 0.10 -5.29 -12.12
CA SER A 55 0.19 -4.50 -13.34
C SER A 55 0.99 -3.21 -13.14
N ASP A 56 0.81 -2.54 -12.00
CA ASP A 56 1.57 -1.34 -11.65
C ASP A 56 3.05 -1.62 -11.44
N ILE A 57 3.41 -2.69 -10.72
CA ILE A 57 4.80 -3.11 -10.52
C ILE A 57 5.48 -3.37 -11.87
N LEU A 58 4.80 -4.06 -12.78
CA LEU A 58 5.31 -4.36 -14.10
C LEU A 58 5.42 -3.11 -14.98
N ARG A 59 4.42 -2.20 -14.95
CA ARG A 59 4.45 -0.94 -15.70
C ARG A 59 5.60 -0.03 -15.25
N VAL A 60 5.83 0.10 -13.94
CA VAL A 60 6.96 0.89 -13.40
C VAL A 60 8.30 0.36 -13.88
N SER A 61 8.42 -0.96 -14.10
CA SER A 61 9.67 -1.57 -14.57
C SER A 61 9.99 -1.30 -16.04
N VAL A 62 8.98 -1.17 -16.91
CA VAL A 62 9.19 -0.94 -18.36
C VAL A 62 9.60 0.50 -18.67
N SER A 63 9.12 1.48 -17.89
CA SER A 63 9.47 2.91 -18.09
C SER A 63 10.92 3.26 -17.72
N HIS A 64 11.62 2.41 -16.97
CA HIS A 64 12.99 2.65 -16.52
C HIS A 64 14.09 1.99 -17.37
N VAL A 65 13.74 1.39 -18.51
CA VAL A 65 14.71 0.74 -19.42
C VAL A 65 15.10 1.59 -20.64
N SER A 66 14.67 2.86 -20.72
CA SER A 66 15.24 3.81 -21.68
C SER A 66 16.54 4.42 -21.11
N PRO A 67 17.69 4.34 -21.80
CA PRO A 67 18.90 5.00 -21.36
C PRO A 67 18.80 6.49 -21.71
N GLN A 68 18.06 7.26 -20.92
CA GLN A 68 18.13 8.71 -20.97
C GLN A 68 18.57 9.25 -19.61
N LYS A 69 19.79 9.79 -19.62
CA LYS A 69 20.27 10.78 -18.67
C LYS A 69 19.22 11.89 -18.56
N SER A 70 18.77 12.17 -17.35
CA SER A 70 18.55 13.54 -16.91
C SER A 70 18.40 13.58 -15.40
N GLU A 71 19.20 14.45 -14.81
CA GLU A 71 19.33 14.78 -13.42
C GLU A 71 18.07 15.44 -12.85
N ALA A 72 17.93 15.29 -11.53
CA ALA A 72 17.38 16.22 -10.55
C ALA A 72 16.26 17.20 -10.98
N LYS A 73 15.10 17.07 -10.34
CA LYS A 73 14.58 18.17 -9.50
C LYS A 73 13.49 17.72 -8.55
N ASP A 74 13.63 18.16 -7.32
CA ASP A 74 12.58 18.26 -6.31
C ASP A 74 11.27 18.77 -6.90
N MET A 75 10.16 18.15 -6.48
CA MET A 75 8.85 18.79 -6.47
C MET A 75 8.22 18.61 -5.10
N SER A 76 8.55 19.57 -4.25
CA SER A 76 7.63 20.27 -3.34
C SER A 76 6.19 19.76 -3.30
N VAL A 77 5.80 19.22 -2.14
CA VAL A 77 4.41 19.10 -1.70
C VAL A 77 3.88 20.53 -1.50
N THR A 78 3.04 20.99 -2.43
CA THR A 78 2.28 22.24 -2.30
C THR A 78 1.04 21.99 -1.44
N GLN A 79 1.07 22.51 -0.21
CA GLN A 79 -0.11 22.86 0.58
C GLN A 79 -0.70 24.19 0.06
N ILE A 80 -2.01 24.26 -0.19
CA ILE A 80 -2.90 25.45 -0.03
C ILE A 80 -4.33 24.92 0.23
N MET A 81 -4.80 24.84 1.49
CA MET A 81 -5.74 25.73 2.23
C MET A 81 -7.21 25.68 1.74
N ASP A 82 -8.18 25.13 2.50
CA ASP A 82 -8.94 25.62 3.69
C ASP A 82 -10.20 26.46 3.29
N PRO A 83 -11.34 26.50 4.04
CA PRO A 83 -11.36 27.05 5.41
C PRO A 83 -12.41 26.47 6.40
N SER A 84 -12.05 26.32 7.68
CA SER A 84 -12.96 26.68 8.79
C SER A 84 -12.22 26.93 10.12
N VAL A 85 -11.81 28.19 10.29
CA VAL A 85 -11.92 29.01 11.53
C VAL A 85 -11.53 28.35 12.86
N SER A 86 -10.30 28.63 13.34
CA SER A 86 -10.00 29.49 14.50
C SER A 86 -8.60 29.22 15.10
N GLU A 87 -7.82 30.27 15.25
CA GLU A 87 -6.50 30.40 15.90
C GLU A 87 -6.62 31.51 16.98
N PRO A 88 -5.60 31.84 17.81
CA PRO A 88 -4.56 31.09 18.55
C PRO A 88 -4.46 31.68 20.01
N PRO A 89 -3.35 31.72 20.80
CA PRO A 89 -1.99 31.15 20.66
C PRO A 89 -1.33 30.54 21.95
N ALA A 90 -0.15 29.95 21.73
CA ALA A 90 1.08 30.06 22.55
C ALA A 90 1.55 28.92 23.50
N LEU A 91 2.89 28.74 23.45
CA LEU A 91 3.85 28.33 24.49
C LEU A 91 4.26 26.84 24.64
N GLU A 92 5.40 26.54 24.01
CA GLU A 92 6.66 26.06 24.60
C GLU A 92 6.72 24.86 25.59
N LYS A 93 7.70 23.98 25.30
CA LYS A 93 8.57 23.19 26.22
C LYS A 93 7.92 22.06 27.05
N LYS A 94 8.36 20.81 26.83
CA LYS A 94 9.27 20.06 27.75
C LYS A 94 9.41 18.58 27.40
N LYS A 95 10.67 18.12 27.42
CA LYS A 95 11.11 16.73 27.59
C LYS A 95 10.42 16.08 28.79
N THR A 96 10.13 14.79 28.76
CA THR A 96 10.34 13.91 29.92
C THR A 96 10.45 12.44 29.51
N ASP A 97 11.69 11.98 29.60
CA ASP A 97 12.12 10.61 29.88
C ASP A 97 11.35 10.03 31.08
N LYS A 98 10.85 8.79 30.96
CA LYS A 98 10.34 8.00 32.10
C LYS A 98 10.73 6.53 31.95
N GLN A 99 11.78 6.21 32.70
CA GLN A 99 12.29 4.91 33.12
C GLN A 99 11.19 3.99 33.70
N ILE A 100 11.06 2.79 33.15
CA ILE A 100 10.19 1.73 33.69
C ILE A 100 11.01 0.88 34.67
N ARG A 101 10.74 1.01 35.98
CA ARG A 101 11.18 0.04 36.99
C ARG A 101 10.27 -1.19 36.92
N LYS A 102 10.86 -2.38 36.82
CA LYS A 102 10.15 -3.65 37.06
C LYS A 102 10.22 -3.97 38.56
N TYR A 103 9.07 -4.30 39.14
CA TYR A 103 8.95 -4.99 40.42
C TYR A 103 9.16 -6.49 40.20
#